data_AF-A0A939LV73-F1
#
_entry.id   AF-A0A939LV73-F1
#
_cell.length_a   1.000
_cell.length_b   1.000
_cell.length_c   1.000
_cell.angle_alpha   90.00
_cell.angle_beta   90.00
_cell.angle_gamma   90.00
#
_symmetry.space_group_name_H-M   'P 1'
#
loop_
_entity.id
_entity.type
_entity.pdbx_description
1 polymer ?
#
loop_
_entity_poly.entity_id
_entity_poly.type
_entity_poly.pdbx_seq_one_letter_code
_entity_poly.pdbx_strand_id
1 'polypeptide(L)'
;MEQTRLAPGDLLVAVPQLADENFRRAVVLLLHLDEEGALGVVLNRELDVAVGSVLPTWQDVVAGPPNLFQGGPVGLDGALAVATLVAGVDPPRAVTRVAGAFGLADLDAEPEAVRGVLGLRVFAGHAGWSGGQLEAEVAAGDWYVFPALPSDVVTADPAGLWKAVMRRQGGAIAILSTAPVDPSLN
;
A
#
# COMPACT_ATOMS: atom_id res chain seq x y z
N MET A 1 -12.01 22.41 -10.50
CA MET A 1 -11.33 21.11 -10.32
C MET A 1 -11.28 20.88 -8.83
N GLU A 2 -12.00 19.89 -8.34
CA GLU A 2 -12.02 19.56 -6.91
C GLU A 2 -10.59 19.13 -6.54
N GLN A 3 -9.96 19.83 -5.60
CA GLN A 3 -8.64 19.42 -5.11
C GLN A 3 -8.86 18.15 -4.30
N THR A 4 -8.40 17.01 -4.80
CA THR A 4 -8.38 15.77 -4.03
C THR A 4 -7.55 16.00 -2.77
N ARG A 5 -8.21 16.07 -1.62
CA ARG A 5 -7.53 16.19 -0.32
C ARG A 5 -6.93 14.83 0.02
N LEU A 6 -5.62 14.78 0.20
CA LEU A 6 -4.89 13.60 0.69
C LEU A 6 -5.38 13.20 2.08
N ALA A 7 -5.59 11.91 2.30
CA ALA A 7 -5.90 11.35 3.61
C ALA A 7 -5.38 9.91 3.74
N PRO A 8 -5.11 9.43 4.97
CA PRO A 8 -4.87 8.01 5.21
C PRO A 8 -6.00 7.15 4.62
N GLY A 9 -5.64 6.02 4.01
CA GLY A 9 -6.55 5.18 3.23
C GLY A 9 -6.61 5.52 1.74
N ASP A 10 -5.97 6.59 1.29
CA ASP A 10 -5.75 6.85 -0.14
C ASP A 10 -4.61 5.99 -0.72
N LEU A 11 -4.68 5.74 -2.02
CA LEU A 11 -3.58 5.22 -2.82
C LEU A 11 -2.84 6.36 -3.50
N LEU A 12 -1.51 6.32 -3.39
CA LEU A 12 -0.61 7.04 -4.25
C LEU A 12 -0.16 6.07 -5.35
N VAL A 13 -0.59 6.36 -6.59
CA VAL A 13 -0.27 5.54 -7.75
C VAL A 13 0.73 6.31 -8.61
N ALA A 14 1.95 5.77 -8.71
CA ALA A 14 3.01 6.41 -9.46
C ALA A 14 2.59 6.66 -10.91
N VAL A 15 2.84 7.85 -11.42
CA VAL A 15 2.64 8.11 -12.85
C VAL A 15 3.58 7.24 -13.70
N PRO A 16 3.23 6.90 -14.95
CA PRO A 16 4.04 6.01 -15.78
C PRO A 16 5.50 6.47 -15.95
N GLN A 17 5.73 7.78 -15.94
CA GLN A 17 7.02 8.42 -16.17
C GLN A 17 7.86 8.61 -14.90
N LEU A 18 7.34 8.26 -13.71
CA LEU A 18 8.08 8.42 -12.46
C LEU A 18 9.33 7.51 -12.48
N ALA A 19 10.50 8.15 -12.53
CA ALA A 19 11.77 7.49 -12.76
C ALA A 19 12.47 6.97 -11.49
N ASP A 20 11.99 7.36 -10.31
CA ASP A 20 12.54 6.88 -9.03
C ASP A 20 12.43 5.34 -8.96
N GLU A 21 13.56 4.65 -8.81
CA GLU A 21 13.61 3.18 -8.74
C GLU A 21 12.80 2.62 -7.55
N ASN A 22 12.71 3.37 -6.45
CA ASN A 22 11.93 3.00 -5.27
C ASN A 22 10.42 3.12 -5.49
N PHE A 23 9.99 3.88 -6.50
CA PHE A 23 8.57 4.19 -6.70
C PHE A 23 8.05 3.97 -8.13
N ARG A 24 8.90 3.54 -9.07
CA ARG A 24 8.47 3.22 -10.43
C ARG A 24 7.36 2.18 -10.41
N ARG A 25 6.19 2.56 -10.95
CA ARG A 25 4.93 1.78 -10.93
C ARG A 25 4.51 1.31 -9.54
N ALA A 26 4.88 2.04 -8.49
CA ALA A 26 4.43 1.74 -7.15
C ALA A 26 2.94 2.08 -6.99
N VAL A 27 2.28 1.27 -6.17
CA VAL A 27 0.98 1.59 -5.57
C VAL A 27 1.21 1.64 -4.08
N VAL A 28 1.20 2.84 -3.51
CA VAL A 28 1.42 3.06 -2.08
C VAL A 28 0.07 3.24 -1.40
N LEU A 29 -0.19 2.52 -0.32
CA LEU A 29 -1.27 2.86 0.61
C LEU A 29 -0.76 3.88 1.62
N LEU A 30 -1.41 5.04 1.69
CA LEU A 30 -1.12 6.06 2.69
C LEU A 30 -1.69 5.64 4.04
N LEU A 31 -0.84 5.51 5.05
CA LEU A 31 -1.21 5.05 6.40
C LEU A 31 -1.27 6.18 7.42
N HIS A 32 -0.50 7.25 7.21
CA HIS A 32 -0.45 8.40 8.10
C HIS A 32 -0.13 9.66 7.30
N LEU A 33 -0.71 10.79 7.72
CA LEU A 33 -0.43 12.11 7.18
C LEU A 33 -0.73 13.17 8.23
N ASP A 34 0.27 13.99 8.54
CA ASP A 34 0.14 15.18 9.38
C ASP A 34 1.12 16.29 8.91
N GLU A 35 1.29 17.33 9.73
CA GLU A 35 2.19 18.45 9.41
C GLU A 35 3.68 18.07 9.44
N GLU A 36 4.04 17.00 10.16
CA GLU A 36 5.43 16.53 10.28
C GLU A 36 5.83 15.64 9.11
N GLY A 37 4.86 14.95 8.50
CA GLY A 37 5.09 14.16 7.30
C GLY A 37 4.01 13.14 6.98
N ALA A 38 4.38 12.18 6.16
CA ALA A 38 3.49 11.11 5.71
C ALA A 38 4.19 9.75 5.74
N LEU A 39 3.43 8.69 5.96
CA LEU A 39 3.92 7.31 5.96
C LEU A 39 2.97 6.43 5.15
N GLY A 40 3.53 5.55 4.32
CA GLY A 40 2.77 4.57 3.56
C GLY A 40 3.54 3.29 3.28
N VAL A 41 2.87 2.31 2.68
CA VAL A 41 3.50 1.05 2.25
C VAL A 41 3.22 0.75 0.79
N VAL A 42 4.25 0.33 0.06
CA VAL A 42 4.13 -0.13 -1.34
C VAL A 42 3.46 -1.51 -1.37
N LEU A 43 2.26 -1.58 -1.94
CA LEU A 43 1.40 -2.77 -1.97
C LEU A 43 1.84 -3.83 -2.98
N ASN A 44 2.60 -3.45 -3.99
CA ASN A 44 2.83 -4.25 -5.19
C ASN A 44 4.28 -4.70 -5.40
N ARG A 45 5.08 -4.74 -4.34
CA ARG A 45 6.46 -5.23 -4.37
C ARG A 45 6.60 -6.45 -3.48
N GLU A 46 6.24 -7.61 -4.03
CA GLU A 46 6.46 -8.89 -3.36
C GLU A 46 7.97 -9.20 -3.29
N LEU A 47 8.41 -9.73 -2.14
CA LEU A 47 9.75 -10.26 -1.95
C LEU A 47 9.75 -11.78 -2.07
N ASP A 48 10.89 -12.35 -2.47
CA ASP A 48 11.10 -13.81 -2.44
C ASP A 48 11.49 -14.28 -1.02
N VAL A 49 10.67 -13.89 -0.03
CA VAL A 49 10.83 -14.22 1.39
C VAL A 49 9.46 -14.54 1.95
N ALA A 50 9.22 -15.80 2.31
CA ALA A 50 7.96 -16.22 2.92
C ALA A 50 7.75 -15.55 4.29
N VAL A 51 6.51 -15.18 4.62
CA VAL A 51 6.18 -14.66 5.97
C VAL A 51 6.60 -15.66 7.04
N GLY A 52 6.34 -16.95 6.83
CA GLY A 52 6.64 -18.01 7.80
C GLY A 52 8.14 -18.19 8.11
N SER A 53 9.06 -17.67 7.28
CA SER A 53 10.50 -17.74 7.58
C SER A 53 10.94 -16.65 8.57
N VAL A 54 10.19 -15.56 8.69
CA VAL A 54 10.48 -14.42 9.57
C VAL A 54 9.51 -14.36 10.76
N LEU A 55 8.23 -14.65 10.51
CA LEU A 55 7.13 -14.63 11.46
C LEU A 55 6.37 -15.97 11.40
N PRO A 56 6.94 -17.08 11.91
CA PRO A 56 6.37 -18.43 11.75
C PRO A 56 4.94 -18.57 12.26
N THR A 57 4.59 -17.86 13.32
CA THR A 57 3.24 -17.88 13.93
C THR A 57 2.18 -17.19 13.08
N TRP A 58 2.57 -16.31 12.14
CA TRP A 58 1.66 -15.48 11.35
C TRP A 58 1.34 -16.04 9.96
N GLN A 59 2.01 -17.13 9.55
CA GLN A 59 1.90 -17.69 8.19
C GLN A 59 0.46 -18.07 7.78
N ASP A 60 -0.36 -18.50 8.73
CA ASP A 60 -1.72 -19.01 8.47
C ASP A 60 -2.78 -17.89 8.51
N VAL A 61 -2.38 -16.66 8.83
CA VAL A 61 -3.27 -15.50 8.96
C VAL A 61 -3.11 -14.51 7.80
N VAL A 62 -1.96 -14.55 7.11
CA VAL A 62 -1.70 -13.65 5.98
C VAL A 62 -2.47 -14.05 4.72
N ALA A 63 -2.96 -13.05 3.99
CA ALA A 63 -3.58 -13.25 2.69
C ALA A 63 -2.51 -13.63 1.65
N GLY A 64 -2.89 -14.46 0.68
CA GLY A 64 -2.00 -14.82 -0.42
C GLY A 64 -1.58 -13.61 -1.27
N PRO A 65 -0.37 -13.62 -1.87
CA PRO A 65 0.70 -14.60 -1.64
C PRO A 65 1.31 -14.47 -0.23
N PRO A 66 1.72 -15.58 0.42
CA PRO A 66 2.19 -15.59 1.81
C PRO A 66 3.66 -15.13 1.95
N ASN A 67 4.03 -14.14 1.17
CA ASN A 67 5.37 -13.56 1.11
C ASN A 67 5.38 -12.20 1.81
N LEU A 68 6.55 -11.78 2.28
CA LEU A 68 6.78 -10.41 2.68
C LEU A 68 6.74 -9.50 1.46
N PHE A 69 6.36 -8.25 1.69
CA PHE A 69 6.35 -7.21 0.68
C PHE A 69 7.35 -6.13 1.06
N GLN A 70 8.04 -5.53 0.10
CA GLN A 70 8.87 -4.36 0.36
C GLN A 70 7.97 -3.12 0.45
N GLY A 71 7.68 -2.67 1.67
CA GLY A 71 6.80 -1.53 1.92
C GLY A 71 7.43 -0.17 1.57
N GLY A 72 8.76 -0.11 1.45
CA GLY A 72 9.49 1.06 0.97
C GLY A 72 10.97 0.99 1.35
N PRO A 73 11.74 2.07 1.12
CA PRO A 73 13.18 2.07 1.34
C PRO A 73 13.62 2.28 2.80
N VAL A 74 12.71 2.67 3.70
CA VAL A 74 13.04 3.07 5.09
C VAL A 74 12.71 1.94 6.07
N GLY A 75 13.60 1.70 7.04
CA GLY A 75 13.35 0.80 8.17
C GLY A 75 13.14 -0.66 7.77
N LEU A 76 14.00 -1.19 6.88
CA LEU A 76 13.91 -2.55 6.33
C LEU A 76 14.09 -3.66 7.38
N ASP A 77 14.58 -3.31 8.57
CA ASP A 77 14.69 -4.16 9.75
C ASP A 77 13.36 -4.31 10.53
N GLY A 78 12.39 -3.41 10.29
CA GLY A 78 11.05 -3.47 10.85
C GLY A 78 10.02 -4.08 9.91
N ALA A 79 8.98 -4.67 10.49
CA ALA A 79 7.81 -5.17 9.77
C ALA A 79 6.54 -4.39 10.16
N LEU A 80 5.72 -4.06 9.16
CA LEU A 80 4.37 -3.52 9.33
C LEU A 80 3.35 -4.52 8.80
N ALA A 81 2.26 -4.74 9.54
CA ALA A 81 1.18 -5.60 9.10
C ALA A 81 -0.09 -4.79 8.85
N VAL A 82 -0.52 -4.70 7.59
CA VAL A 82 -1.75 -3.99 7.22
C VAL A 82 -2.89 -4.99 7.17
N ALA A 83 -3.89 -4.77 8.01
CA ALA A 83 -5.13 -5.52 8.08
C ALA A 83 -6.21 -4.85 7.22
N THR A 84 -6.93 -5.67 6.47
CA THR A 84 -8.18 -5.28 5.81
C THR A 84 -9.35 -5.61 6.74
N LEU A 85 -10.13 -4.60 7.08
CA LEU A 85 -11.23 -4.65 8.04
C LEU A 85 -12.58 -4.74 7.32
N VAL A 86 -13.57 -5.29 8.01
CA VAL A 86 -14.97 -5.19 7.58
C VAL A 86 -15.43 -3.74 7.79
N ALA A 87 -15.98 -3.13 6.74
CA ALA A 87 -16.47 -1.77 6.82
C ALA A 87 -17.59 -1.63 7.87
N GLY A 88 -17.48 -0.61 8.74
CA GLY A 88 -18.45 -0.35 9.80
C GLY A 88 -18.39 -1.28 11.01
N VAL A 89 -17.43 -2.22 11.06
CA VAL A 89 -17.18 -3.09 12.21
C VAL A 89 -15.91 -2.67 12.91
N ASP A 90 -15.93 -2.55 14.23
CA ASP A 90 -14.76 -2.20 15.03
C ASP A 90 -13.59 -3.18 14.82
N PRO A 91 -12.35 -2.70 14.82
CA PRO A 91 -11.20 -3.56 14.60
C PRO A 91 -11.02 -4.55 15.76
N PRO A 92 -10.41 -5.73 15.53
CA PRO A 92 -9.99 -6.61 16.61
C PRO A 92 -9.02 -5.92 17.58
N ARG A 93 -8.85 -6.48 18.78
CA ARG A 93 -8.08 -5.87 19.87
C ARG A 93 -6.62 -5.54 19.49
N ALA A 94 -5.99 -6.39 18.67
CA ALA A 94 -4.61 -6.19 18.21
C ALA A 94 -4.54 -5.42 16.88
N VAL A 95 -5.60 -4.70 16.48
CA VAL A 95 -5.60 -3.90 15.26
C VAL A 95 -6.03 -2.47 15.57
N THR A 96 -5.18 -1.51 15.20
CA THR A 96 -5.50 -0.08 15.28
C THR A 96 -6.03 0.37 13.93
N ARG A 97 -7.24 0.93 13.88
CA ARG A 97 -7.80 1.46 12.62
C ARG A 97 -6.96 2.65 12.15
N VAL A 98 -6.58 2.60 10.87
CA VAL A 98 -5.94 3.71 10.16
C VAL A 98 -7.00 4.56 9.49
N ALA A 99 -7.74 3.98 8.55
CA ALA A 99 -8.80 4.68 7.81
C ALA A 99 -9.73 3.68 7.13
N GLY A 100 -11.03 3.97 7.13
CA GLY A 100 -12.02 3.14 6.43
C GLY A 100 -11.86 1.65 6.74
N ALA A 101 -11.53 0.86 5.72
CA ALA A 101 -11.33 -0.59 5.82
C ALA A 101 -9.87 -1.02 6.10
N PHE A 102 -9.00 -0.13 6.55
CA PHE A 102 -7.58 -0.41 6.76
C PHE A 102 -7.19 -0.18 8.22
N GLY A 103 -6.36 -1.07 8.75
CA GLY A 103 -5.77 -0.96 10.08
C GLY A 103 -4.36 -1.55 10.13
N LEU A 104 -3.64 -1.23 11.20
CA LEU A 104 -2.34 -1.80 11.51
C LEU A 104 -2.48 -2.87 12.59
N ALA A 105 -2.04 -4.08 12.28
CA ALA A 105 -1.98 -5.17 13.22
C ALA A 105 -0.69 -5.11 14.04
N ASP A 106 -0.83 -5.35 15.34
CA ASP A 106 0.28 -5.52 16.26
C ASP A 106 0.90 -6.92 16.08
N LEU A 107 2.12 -6.96 15.55
CA LEU A 107 2.85 -8.20 15.28
C LEU A 107 3.44 -8.86 16.54
N ASP A 108 3.50 -8.13 17.66
CA ASP A 108 3.93 -8.67 18.96
C ASP A 108 2.78 -9.39 19.70
N ALA A 109 1.54 -9.21 19.25
CA ALA A 109 0.38 -9.92 19.76
C ALA A 109 0.31 -11.36 19.22
N GLU A 110 -0.56 -12.18 19.82
CA GLU A 110 -0.88 -13.49 19.26
C GLU A 110 -1.71 -13.32 17.96
N PRO A 111 -1.47 -14.12 16.91
CA PRO A 111 -2.22 -14.03 15.65
C PRO A 111 -3.73 -14.21 15.82
N GLU A 112 -4.16 -14.89 16.87
CA GLU A 112 -5.57 -15.02 17.26
C GLU A 112 -6.23 -13.67 17.55
N ALA A 113 -5.47 -12.68 18.02
CA ALA A 113 -5.95 -11.36 18.40
C ALA A 113 -6.34 -10.48 17.20
N VAL A 114 -6.00 -10.89 15.97
CA VAL A 114 -6.44 -10.25 14.73
C VAL A 114 -7.57 -11.00 14.03
N ARG A 115 -8.12 -12.07 14.63
CA ARG A 115 -9.25 -12.80 14.04
C ARG A 115 -10.42 -11.86 13.73
N GLY A 116 -11.02 -12.07 12.55
CA GLY A 116 -12.13 -11.25 12.04
C GLY A 116 -11.71 -10.21 11.00
N VAL A 117 -10.40 -10.03 10.75
CA VAL A 117 -9.92 -9.28 9.57
C VAL A 117 -10.27 -10.05 8.29
N LEU A 118 -10.52 -9.32 7.21
CA LEU A 118 -10.75 -9.89 5.87
C LEU A 118 -9.46 -10.37 5.20
N GLY A 119 -8.32 -9.86 5.66
CA GLY A 119 -7.00 -10.30 5.25
C GLY A 119 -5.92 -9.44 5.89
N LEU A 120 -4.70 -9.96 5.86
CA LEU A 120 -3.54 -9.34 6.46
C LEU A 120 -2.36 -9.45 5.48
N ARG A 121 -1.58 -8.39 5.31
CA ARG A 121 -0.34 -8.42 4.53
C ARG A 121 0.79 -7.80 5.33
N VAL A 122 1.97 -8.42 5.27
CA VAL A 122 3.16 -7.99 6.02
C VAL A 122 4.18 -7.37 5.08
N PHE A 123 4.70 -6.23 5.49
CA PHE A 123 5.63 -5.39 4.75
C PHE A 123 6.92 -5.22 5.52
N ALA A 124 8.07 -5.41 4.87
CA ALA A 124 9.37 -4.98 5.36
C ALA A 124 9.60 -3.52 4.96
N GLY A 125 9.86 -2.66 5.95
CA GLY A 125 10.01 -1.22 5.76
C GLY A 125 8.76 -0.48 5.27
N HIS A 126 8.94 0.81 5.02
CA HIS A 126 7.88 1.72 4.62
C HIS A 126 8.42 2.85 3.72
N ALA A 127 7.49 3.54 3.06
CA ALA A 127 7.72 4.81 2.38
C ALA A 127 7.41 5.96 3.34
N GLY A 128 8.26 6.98 3.36
CA GLY A 128 8.13 8.13 4.24
C GLY A 128 8.38 9.42 3.49
N TRP A 129 7.60 10.44 3.83
CA TRP A 129 7.73 11.81 3.32
C TRP A 129 7.89 12.75 4.50
N SER A 130 8.75 13.75 4.32
CA SER A 130 8.86 14.86 5.29
C SER A 130 7.67 15.82 5.14
N GLY A 131 7.43 16.67 6.13
CA GLY A 131 6.33 17.64 6.12
C GLY A 131 6.25 18.46 4.82
N GLY A 132 5.09 18.40 4.17
CA GLY A 132 4.82 19.09 2.90
C GLY A 132 5.43 18.46 1.64
N GLN A 133 6.25 17.41 1.77
CA GLN A 133 6.92 16.78 0.62
C GLN A 133 5.91 16.03 -0.26
N LEU A 134 5.02 15.23 0.33
CA LEU A 134 4.04 14.45 -0.44
C LEU A 134 3.09 15.37 -1.22
N GLU A 135 2.64 16.45 -0.61
CA GLU A 135 1.81 17.46 -1.25
C GLU A 135 2.52 18.11 -2.44
N ALA A 136 3.82 18.39 -2.30
CA ALA A 136 4.63 18.95 -3.37
C ALA A 136 4.79 17.95 -4.54
N GLU A 137 5.02 16.67 -4.27
CA GLU A 137 5.11 15.61 -5.29
C GLU A 137 3.77 15.42 -6.02
N VAL A 138 2.64 15.43 -5.29
CA VAL A 138 1.29 15.38 -5.89
C VAL A 138 1.03 16.63 -6.75
N ALA A 139 1.42 17.81 -6.28
CA ALA A 139 1.29 19.05 -7.04
C ALA A 139 2.19 19.09 -8.29
N ALA A 140 3.35 18.43 -8.24
CA ALA A 140 4.25 18.24 -9.38
C ALA A 140 3.72 17.20 -10.40
N GLY A 141 2.74 16.39 -10.01
CA GLY A 141 2.14 15.37 -10.87
C GLY A 141 2.88 14.03 -10.84
N ASP A 142 3.64 13.74 -9.78
CA ASP A 142 4.36 12.47 -9.62
C ASP A 142 3.43 11.31 -9.21
N TRP A 143 2.29 11.65 -8.60
CA TRP A 143 1.32 10.70 -8.07
C TRP A 143 -0.10 10.99 -8.57
N TYR A 144 -0.80 9.95 -8.97
CA TYR A 144 -2.26 9.95 -8.96
C TYR A 144 -2.77 9.54 -7.58
N VAL A 145 -3.78 10.26 -7.08
CA VAL A 145 -4.40 9.98 -5.79
C VAL A 145 -5.80 9.41 -6.00
N PHE A 146 -6.05 8.21 -5.47
CA PHE A 146 -7.34 7.53 -5.56
C PHE A 146 -7.74 6.93 -4.22
N PRO A 147 -9.03 6.79 -3.90
CA PRO A 147 -9.44 6.01 -2.74
C PRO A 147 -9.00 4.54 -2.91
N ALA A 148 -8.42 3.95 -1.87
CA ALA A 148 -8.07 2.54 -1.88
C ALA A 148 -9.32 1.65 -1.75
N LEU A 149 -9.29 0.50 -2.43
CA LEU A 149 -10.26 -0.57 -2.21
C LEU A 149 -9.67 -1.61 -1.26
N PRO A 150 -10.49 -2.27 -0.43
CA PRO A 150 -10.05 -3.39 0.43
C PRO A 150 -9.24 -4.45 -0.32
N SER A 151 -9.64 -4.75 -1.57
CA SER A 151 -8.99 -5.74 -2.43
C SER A 151 -7.57 -5.38 -2.86
N ASP A 152 -7.16 -4.11 -2.77
CA ASP A 152 -5.83 -3.68 -3.23
C ASP A 152 -4.73 -4.19 -2.29
N VAL A 153 -4.99 -4.15 -0.98
CA VAL A 153 -4.04 -4.61 0.06
C VAL A 153 -3.86 -6.12 0.04
N VAL A 154 -4.88 -6.87 -0.37
CA VAL A 154 -4.90 -8.35 -0.35
C VAL A 154 -4.96 -8.95 -1.75
N THR A 155 -4.54 -8.19 -2.78
CA THR A 155 -4.56 -8.66 -4.17
C THR A 155 -3.76 -9.95 -4.35
N ALA A 156 -4.30 -10.91 -5.09
CA ALA A 156 -3.60 -12.13 -5.49
C ALA A 156 -2.63 -11.91 -6.66
N ASP A 157 -2.69 -10.74 -7.33
CA ASP A 157 -1.76 -10.33 -8.39
C ASP A 157 -1.13 -8.98 -8.02
N PRO A 158 -0.08 -8.97 -7.17
CA PRO A 158 0.64 -7.74 -6.85
C PRO A 158 1.27 -7.10 -8.08
N ALA A 159 1.93 -7.86 -8.94
CA ALA A 159 2.63 -7.34 -10.12
C ALA A 159 1.69 -6.62 -11.10
N GLY A 160 0.44 -7.07 -11.21
CA GLY A 160 -0.61 -6.43 -11.99
C GLY A 160 -1.34 -5.26 -11.31
N LEU A 161 -1.15 -5.05 -10.00
CA LEU A 161 -1.96 -4.12 -9.20
C LEU A 161 -1.95 -2.70 -9.76
N TRP A 162 -0.78 -2.16 -10.14
CA TRP A 162 -0.67 -0.82 -10.72
C TRP A 162 -1.56 -0.67 -11.97
N LYS A 163 -1.52 -1.65 -12.87
CA LYS A 163 -2.35 -1.64 -14.08
C LYS A 163 -3.83 -1.77 -13.72
N ALA A 164 -4.17 -2.63 -12.75
CA ALA A 164 -5.55 -2.82 -12.32
C ALA A 164 -6.15 -1.54 -11.73
N VAL A 165 -5.41 -0.85 -10.86
CA VAL A 165 -5.83 0.42 -10.25
C VAL A 165 -5.96 1.52 -11.31
N MET A 166 -5.04 1.62 -12.25
CA MET A 166 -5.14 2.58 -13.37
C MET A 166 -6.34 2.30 -14.27
N ARG A 167 -6.58 1.03 -14.62
CA ARG A 167 -7.69 0.61 -15.51
C ARG A 167 -9.06 0.90 -14.92
N ARG A 168 -9.25 0.66 -13.63
CA ARG A 168 -10.58 0.84 -13.01
C ARG A 168 -11.04 2.30 -12.93
N GLN A 169 -10.13 3.27 -13.08
CA GLN A 169 -10.51 4.69 -13.11
C GLN A 169 -11.22 5.11 -14.41
N GLY A 170 -11.05 4.34 -15.49
CA GLY A 170 -11.60 4.69 -16.80
C GLY A 170 -10.91 5.90 -17.46
N GLY A 171 -11.51 6.39 -18.55
CA GLY A 171 -11.08 7.60 -19.25
C GLY A 171 -9.60 7.59 -19.67
N ALA A 172 -8.96 8.75 -19.56
CA ALA A 172 -7.55 8.93 -19.92
C ALA A 172 -6.59 8.11 -19.04
N ILE A 173 -6.91 7.93 -17.75
CA ILE A 173 -6.08 7.17 -16.80
C ILE A 173 -6.04 5.68 -17.19
N ALA A 174 -7.16 5.11 -17.61
CA ALA A 174 -7.20 3.72 -18.08
C ALA A 174 -6.33 3.50 -19.33
N ILE A 175 -6.25 4.47 -20.24
CA ILE A 175 -5.39 4.40 -21.43
C ILE A 175 -3.91 4.37 -21.03
N LEU A 176 -3.52 5.14 -20.01
CA LEU A 176 -2.14 5.17 -19.50
C LEU A 176 -1.70 3.85 -18.83
N SER A 177 -2.63 2.97 -18.45
CA SER A 177 -2.32 1.65 -17.88
C SER A 177 -1.49 0.73 -18.79
N THR A 178 -1.49 1.00 -20.10
CA THR A 178 -0.72 0.24 -21.10
C THR A 178 0.58 0.92 -21.51
N ALA A 179 0.94 2.06 -20.90
CA ALA A 179 2.21 2.72 -21.18
C ALA A 179 3.38 1.73 -20.98
N PRO A 180 4.42 1.76 -21.83
CA PRO A 180 5.61 0.94 -21.66
C PRO A 180 6.34 1.33 -20.36
N VAL A 181 7.16 0.42 -19.83
CA VAL A 181 7.97 0.68 -18.62
C VAL A 181 9.08 1.69 -18.95
N ASP A 182 9.53 1.69 -20.20
CA ASP A 182 10.55 2.58 -20.73
C ASP A 182 9.94 3.44 -21.85
N PRO A 183 9.91 4.78 -21.70
CA PRO A 183 9.39 5.70 -22.71
C PRO A 183 10.15 5.65 -24.05
N SER A 184 11.39 5.15 -24.05
CA SER A 184 12.23 5.04 -25.26
C SER A 184 11.90 3.85 -26.16
N LEU A 185 10.97 2.98 -25.74
CA LEU A 185 10.54 1.79 -26.50
C LEU A 185 9.34 2.04 -27.44
N ASN A 186 9.01 3.30 -27.75
CA ASN A 186 7.99 3.67 -28.75
C ASN A 186 8.63 4.12 -30.08
#